data_AF-A0AAE4A0I9-F1
#
_entry.id   AF-A0AAE4A0I9-F1
#
_cell.length_a   1.000
_cell.length_b   1.000
_cell.length_c   1.000
_cell.angle_alpha   90.00
_cell.angle_beta   90.00
_cell.angle_gamma   90.00
#
_symmetry.space_group_name_H-M   'P 1'
#
loop_
_entity.id
_entity.type
_entity.pdbx_description
1 polymer ?
#
loop_
_entity_poly.entity_id
_entity_poly.type
_entity_poly.pdbx_seq_one_letter_code
_entity_poly.pdbx_strand_id
1 'polypeptide(L)'
;MGVSTTHTTIRPADLFGPVLVGRDEAADLRRDVEQRVEAGERVVFDFSGVVALAPSFADELLAKLPPHALDGGKVAVEHLDRSSSGLVEMAISRRR
;
A
#
# COMPACT_ATOMS: atom_id res chain seq x y z
N MET A 1 -22.00 18.11 -9.80
CA MET A 1 -20.69 18.60 -9.32
C MET A 1 -19.89 17.39 -8.89
N GLY A 2 -18.90 16.96 -9.67
CA GLY A 2 -18.03 15.86 -9.27
C GLY A 2 -17.07 16.37 -8.21
N VAL A 3 -17.20 15.89 -6.97
CA VAL A 3 -16.16 16.08 -5.97
C VAL A 3 -14.91 15.37 -6.49
N SER A 4 -13.92 16.14 -6.91
CA SER A 4 -12.57 15.61 -7.16
C SER A 4 -12.04 15.13 -5.82
N THR A 5 -12.16 13.84 -5.55
CA THR A 5 -11.57 13.22 -4.38
C THR A 5 -10.06 13.35 -4.53
N THR A 6 -9.45 14.28 -3.80
CA THR A 6 -8.00 14.41 -3.72
C THR A 6 -7.48 13.08 -3.19
N HIS A 7 -6.69 12.39 -4.01
CA HIS A 7 -6.02 11.16 -3.63
C HIS A 7 -4.53 11.37 -3.79
N THR A 8 -3.77 10.85 -2.85
CA THR A 8 -2.31 10.84 -2.90
C THR A 8 -1.86 9.50 -3.46
N THR A 9 -1.13 9.53 -4.56
CA THR A 9 -0.48 8.34 -5.10
C THR A 9 0.92 8.25 -4.52
N ILE A 10 1.24 7.10 -3.91
CA ILE A 10 2.56 6.77 -3.42
C ILE A 10 3.11 5.64 -4.28
N ARG A 11 4.30 5.86 -4.86
CA ARG A 11 5.03 4.83 -5.58
C ARG A 11 6.18 4.32 -4.71
N PRO A 12 6.08 3.15 -4.07
CA PRO A 12 7.13 2.67 -3.17
C PRO A 12 8.48 2.51 -3.86
N ALA A 13 8.49 2.22 -5.17
CA ALA A 13 9.70 2.12 -5.96
C ALA A 13 10.49 3.45 -6.03
N ASP A 14 9.82 4.60 -5.99
CA ASP A 14 10.47 5.91 -5.97
C ASP A 14 11.09 6.23 -4.59
N LEU A 15 10.59 5.59 -3.53
CA LEU A 15 11.04 5.80 -2.15
C LEU A 15 12.17 4.86 -1.76
N PHE A 16 12.06 3.58 -2.12
CA PHE A 16 12.92 2.50 -1.62
C PHE A 16 13.62 1.72 -2.74
N GLY A 17 13.40 2.11 -4.01
CA GLY A 17 13.91 1.40 -5.18
C GLY A 17 13.02 0.23 -5.63
N PRO A 18 13.38 -0.44 -6.73
CA PRO A 18 12.52 -1.44 -7.38
C PRO A 18 12.37 -2.76 -6.60
N VAL A 19 13.13 -2.97 -5.53
CA VAL A 19 13.16 -4.20 -4.74
C VAL A 19 12.74 -3.90 -3.31
N LEU A 20 11.50 -4.25 -2.97
CA LEU A 20 10.87 -3.91 -1.69
C LEU A 20 11.00 -5.07 -0.70
N VAL A 21 12.01 -5.00 0.16
CA VAL A 21 12.34 -6.10 1.10
C VAL A 21 12.36 -5.67 2.57
N GLY A 22 12.54 -4.37 2.86
CA GLY A 22 12.70 -3.86 4.22
C GLY A 22 11.38 -3.78 4.99
N ARG A 23 11.32 -4.48 6.13
CA ARG A 23 10.17 -4.41 7.03
C ARG A 23 10.06 -3.05 7.71
N ASP A 24 11.17 -2.44 8.07
CA ASP A 24 11.17 -1.12 8.73
C ASP A 24 10.70 -0.02 7.77
N GLU A 25 11.13 -0.08 6.51
CA GLU A 25 10.66 0.81 5.43
C GLU A 25 9.14 0.66 5.21
N ALA A 26 8.63 -0.57 5.19
CA ALA A 26 7.20 -0.83 5.11
C ALA A 26 6.43 -0.31 6.33
N ALA A 27 7.01 -0.42 7.54
CA ALA A 27 6.40 0.09 8.75
C ALA A 27 6.34 1.62 8.79
N ASP A 28 7.38 2.30 8.29
CA ASP A 28 7.42 3.75 8.17
C ASP A 28 6.38 4.25 7.17
N LEU A 29 6.33 3.62 5.99
CA LEU A 29 5.33 3.94 4.98
C LEU A 29 3.90 3.65 5.47
N ARG A 30 3.68 2.53 6.18
CA ARG A 30 2.37 2.23 6.76
C ARG A 30 1.93 3.32 7.73
N ARG A 31 2.81 3.77 8.63
CA ARG A 31 2.49 4.81 9.62
C ARG A 31 2.13 6.14 8.95
N ASP A 32 2.82 6.53 7.88
CA ASP A 32 2.46 7.72 7.09
C ASP A 32 1.05 7.57 6.47
N VAL A 33 0.76 6.42 5.88
CA VAL A 33 -0.54 6.15 5.27
C VAL A 33 -1.67 6.09 6.28
N GLU A 34 -1.45 5.51 7.46
CA GLU A 34 -2.42 5.53 8.56
C GLU A 34 -2.80 6.97 8.94
N GLN A 35 -1.81 7.85 9.13
CA GLN A 35 -2.07 9.25 9.47
C GLN A 35 -2.87 9.99 8.38
N ARG A 36 -2.56 9.75 7.10
CA ARG A 36 -3.30 10.34 5.97
C ARG A 36 -4.73 9.85 5.91
N VAL A 37 -4.95 8.55 6.11
CA VAL A 37 -6.29 7.94 6.12
C VAL A 37 -7.12 8.49 7.28
N GLU A 38 -6.51 8.63 8.47
CA GLU A 38 -7.15 9.25 9.64
C GLU A 38 -7.50 10.73 9.40
N ALA A 39 -6.66 11.45 8.64
CA ALA A 39 -6.95 12.82 8.18
C ALA A 39 -8.05 12.88 7.09
N GLY A 40 -8.55 11.73 6.63
CA GLY A 40 -9.64 11.62 5.67
C GLY A 40 -9.18 11.49 4.20
N GLU A 41 -7.87 11.49 3.94
CA GLU A 41 -7.31 11.34 2.59
C GLU A 41 -7.55 9.94 2.02
N ARG A 42 -7.48 9.85 0.69
CA ARG A 42 -7.40 8.58 -0.03
C ARG A 42 -5.97 8.38 -0.52
N VAL A 43 -5.42 7.19 -0.31
CA VAL A 43 -4.08 6.81 -0.74
C VAL A 43 -4.16 5.73 -1.82
N VAL A 44 -3.33 5.85 -2.86
CA VAL A 44 -3.16 4.81 -3.89
C VAL A 44 -1.71 4.36 -3.85
N PHE A 45 -1.47 3.08 -3.60
CA PHE A 45 -0.15 2.48 -3.80
C PHE A 45 0.00 2.08 -5.26
N ASP A 46 0.87 2.79 -5.97
CA ASP A 46 1.26 2.48 -7.33
C ASP A 46 2.51 1.59 -7.31
N PHE A 47 2.36 0.31 -7.66
CA PHE A 47 3.48 -0.64 -7.70
C PHE A 47 4.25 -0.60 -9.04
N SER A 48 4.01 0.40 -9.89
CA SER A 48 4.82 0.63 -11.09
C SER A 48 6.31 0.75 -10.71
N GLY A 49 7.16 0.02 -11.44
CA GLY A 49 8.61 0.02 -11.20
C GLY A 49 9.07 -0.93 -10.08
N VAL A 50 8.16 -1.60 -9.37
CA VAL A 50 8.50 -2.68 -8.45
C VAL A 50 8.78 -3.95 -9.27
N VAL A 51 9.97 -4.50 -9.07
CA VAL A 51 10.46 -5.72 -9.73
C VAL A 51 10.40 -6.92 -8.78
N ALA A 52 10.55 -6.68 -7.48
CA ALA A 52 10.43 -7.71 -6.46
C ALA A 52 9.82 -7.15 -5.17
N LEU A 53 8.95 -7.96 -4.55
CA LEU A 53 8.27 -7.63 -3.31
C LEU A 53 8.42 -8.80 -2.33
N ALA A 54 8.98 -8.54 -1.16
CA ALA A 54 9.05 -9.54 -0.09
C ALA A 54 7.69 -9.73 0.58
N PRO A 55 7.33 -10.97 0.97
CA PRO A 55 6.13 -11.22 1.77
C PRO A 55 6.07 -10.38 3.06
N SER A 56 7.22 -10.21 3.73
CA SER A 56 7.31 -9.40 4.96
C SER A 56 7.02 -7.93 4.73
N PHE A 57 7.39 -7.39 3.56
CA PHE A 57 7.08 -6.01 3.20
C PHE A 57 5.57 -5.87 2.95
N ALA A 58 4.97 -6.78 2.18
CA ALA A 58 3.54 -6.78 1.89
C ALA A 58 2.70 -6.96 3.16
N ASP A 59 3.07 -7.91 4.03
CA ASP A 59 2.38 -8.15 5.30
C ASP A 59 2.50 -6.92 6.24
N GLU A 60 3.69 -6.31 6.34
CA GLU A 60 3.86 -5.13 7.19
C GLU A 60 3.10 -3.92 6.65
N LEU A 61 3.10 -3.70 5.33
CA LEU A 61 2.46 -2.54 4.72
C LEU A 61 0.93 -2.69 4.62
N LEU A 62 0.43 -3.85 4.22
CA LEU A 62 -0.98 -4.03 3.84
C LEU A 62 -1.78 -4.84 4.86
N ALA A 63 -1.20 -5.89 5.44
CA ALA A 63 -1.93 -6.76 6.37
C ALA A 63 -2.18 -6.07 7.73
N LYS A 64 -1.44 -5.02 8.04
CA LYS A 64 -1.53 -4.27 9.29
C LYS A 64 -2.27 -2.94 9.20
N LEU A 65 -2.69 -2.53 8.00
CA LEU A 65 -3.53 -1.36 7.86
C LEU A 65 -4.86 -1.57 8.59
N PRO A 66 -5.45 -0.53 9.18
CA PRO A 66 -6.73 -0.67 9.86
C PRO A 66 -7.82 -1.07 8.84
N PRO A 67 -8.82 -1.89 9.22
CA PRO A 67 -9.79 -2.44 8.27
C PRO A 67 -10.50 -1.39 7.41
N HIS A 68 -10.82 -0.24 8.01
CA HIS A 68 -11.49 0.87 7.33
C HIS A 68 -10.64 1.53 6.23
N ALA A 69 -9.32 1.33 6.22
CA ALA A 69 -8.45 1.88 5.19
C ALA A 69 -8.70 1.19 3.84
N LEU A 70 -8.65 -0.13 3.79
CA LEU A 70 -8.84 -0.89 2.55
C LEU A 70 -10.32 -1.17 2.26
N ASP A 71 -11.09 -1.62 3.26
CA ASP A 71 -12.50 -1.97 3.06
C ASP A 71 -13.38 -0.73 2.84
N GLY A 72 -12.98 0.41 3.43
CA GLY A 72 -13.59 1.72 3.20
C GLY A 72 -13.13 2.40 1.91
N GLY A 73 -12.28 1.75 1.10
CA GLY A 73 -11.77 2.30 -0.16
C GLY A 73 -10.86 3.53 -0.01
N LYS A 74 -10.34 3.77 1.20
CA LYS A 74 -9.38 4.85 1.48
C LYS A 74 -7.97 4.50 1.02
N VAL A 75 -7.65 3.22 0.89
CA VAL A 75 -6.41 2.72 0.30
C VAL A 75 -6.76 1.87 -0.91
N ALA A 76 -6.10 2.11 -2.04
CA ALA A 76 -6.16 1.27 -3.22
C ALA A 76 -4.75 0.83 -3.64
N VAL A 77 -4.68 -0.26 -4.40
CA VAL A 77 -3.43 -0.78 -4.96
C VAL A 77 -3.57 -0.88 -6.46
N GLU A 78 -2.60 -0.33 -7.19
CA GLU A 78 -2.59 -0.24 -8.65
C GLU A 78 -1.26 -0.72 -9.24
N HIS A 79 -1.28 -1.07 -10.53
CA HIS A 79 -0.11 -1.49 -11.33
C HIS A 79 0.71 -2.64 -10.71
N LEU A 80 0.05 -3.60 -10.06
CA LEU A 80 0.71 -4.84 -9.65
C LEU A 80 1.05 -5.69 -10.88
N ASP A 81 2.29 -6.16 -10.91
CA ASP A 81 2.68 -7.21 -11.84
C ASP A 81 2.10 -8.57 -11.41
N ARG A 82 2.16 -9.54 -12.33
CA ARG A 82 1.62 -10.88 -12.09
C ARG A 82 2.37 -11.64 -10.99
N SER A 83 3.64 -11.31 -10.77
CA SER A 83 4.51 -11.92 -9.76
C SER A 83 4.13 -11.49 -8.35
N SER A 84 3.74 -10.23 -8.17
CA SER A 84 3.45 -9.61 -6.89
C SER A 84 1.97 -9.64 -6.52
N SER A 85 1.07 -9.82 -7.51
CA SER A 85 -0.37 -9.84 -7.27
C SER A 85 -0.78 -10.88 -6.22
N GLY A 86 -0.27 -12.11 -6.33
CA GLY A 86 -0.58 -13.18 -5.36
C GLY A 86 -0.07 -12.91 -3.95
N LEU A 87 1.07 -12.23 -3.81
CA LEU A 87 1.60 -11.83 -2.50
C LEU A 87 0.76 -10.71 -1.87
N VAL A 88 0.35 -9.73 -2.66
CA VAL A 88 -0.50 -8.63 -2.18
C VAL A 88 -1.89 -9.12 -1.80
N GLU A 89 -2.51 -9.97 -2.61
CA GLU A 89 -3.80 -10.60 -2.29
C GLU A 89 -3.72 -11.43 -0.99
N MET A 90 -2.62 -12.17 -0.80
CA MET A 90 -2.39 -12.94 0.41
C MET A 90 -2.23 -12.04 1.65
N ALA A 91 -1.46 -10.95 1.54
CA ALA A 91 -1.29 -10.00 2.64
C ALA A 91 -2.62 -9.34 3.02
N ILE A 92 -3.40 -8.91 2.03
CA ILE A 92 -4.75 -8.35 2.22
C ILE A 92 -5.68 -9.37 2.90
N SER A 93 -5.60 -10.64 2.52
CA SER A 93 -6.43 -11.70 3.09
C SER A 93 -6.05 -12.08 4.53
N ARG A 94 -4.85 -11.70 4.99
CA ARG A 94 -4.33 -11.99 6.35
C ARG A 94 -4.58 -10.89 7.37
N ARG A 95 -5.29 -9.81 6.99
CA ARG A 95 -5.62 -8.70 7.89
C ARG A 95 -6.37 -9.21 9.13
N ARG A 96 -6.00 -8.68 10.30
CA ARG A 96 -6.62 -8.98 11.60
C ARG A 96 -7.35 -7.77 12.15
#